data_AF-A0A399YP84-F1
#
_entry.id   AF-A0A399YP84-F1
#
_cell.length_a   1.000
_cell.length_b   1.000
_cell.length_c   1.000
_cell.angle_alpha   90.00
_cell.angle_beta   90.00
_cell.angle_gamma   90.00
#
_symmetry.space_group_name_H-M   'P 1'
#
loop_
_entity.id
_entity.type
_entity.pdbx_description
1 polymer ?
#
loop_
_entity_poly.entity_id
_entity_poly.type
_entity_poly.pdbx_seq_one_letter_code
_entity_poly.pdbx_strand_id
1 'polypeptide(L)'
;MELETIVVQVAEPERNQVELWERHPAHPAGEIYLAGPGVFEVARTPAVEARLRNGRLVLVKPAVAPASATLVGDAVTFAEEEPETAAPDGDEPEAAAPKRARKGKGGL
;
A
#
# COMPACT_ATOMS: atom_id res chain seq x y z
N MET A 1 -22.30 -12.01 -3.94
CA MET A 1 -21.68 -12.85 -4.98
C MET A 1 -20.21 -12.90 -4.65
N GLU A 2 -19.74 -14.06 -4.22
CA GLU A 2 -18.31 -14.29 -4.01
C GLU A 2 -17.68 -14.44 -5.39
N LEU A 3 -16.70 -13.57 -5.72
CA LEU A 3 -15.92 -13.72 -6.95
C LEU A 3 -14.72 -14.61 -6.65
N GLU A 4 -14.39 -15.49 -7.59
CA GLU A 4 -13.18 -16.32 -7.51
C GLU A 4 -11.93 -15.41 -7.49
N THR A 5 -10.99 -15.68 -6.58
CA THR A 5 -9.68 -15.03 -6.57
C THR A 5 -8.70 -15.77 -7.46
N ILE A 6 -7.92 -15.01 -8.20
CA ILE A 6 -6.87 -15.50 -9.10
C ILE A 6 -5.56 -14.81 -8.79
N VAL A 7 -4.48 -15.48 -9.11
CA VAL A 7 -3.13 -14.99 -8.89
C VAL A 7 -2.57 -14.48 -10.22
N VAL A 8 -2.16 -13.22 -10.26
CA VAL A 8 -1.73 -12.53 -11.49
C VAL A 8 -0.38 -11.83 -11.30
N GLN A 9 0.33 -11.64 -12.40
CA GLN A 9 1.57 -10.87 -12.48
C GLN A 9 1.45 -9.82 -13.59
N VAL A 10 2.14 -8.69 -13.42
CA VAL A 10 2.32 -7.67 -14.47
C VAL A 10 3.19 -8.23 -15.60
N ALA A 11 2.76 -8.11 -16.84
CA ALA A 11 3.49 -8.66 -18.00
C ALA A 11 4.86 -7.99 -18.23
N GLU A 12 4.94 -6.68 -18.05
CA GLU A 12 6.17 -5.89 -18.22
C GLU A 12 6.52 -5.15 -16.91
N PRO A 13 7.01 -5.85 -15.88
CA PRO A 13 7.24 -5.24 -14.56
C PRO A 13 8.34 -4.17 -14.58
N GLU A 14 9.25 -4.25 -15.55
CA GLU A 14 10.39 -3.32 -15.71
C GLU A 14 9.97 -1.92 -16.17
N ARG A 15 8.74 -1.77 -16.68
CA ARG A 15 8.21 -0.48 -17.12
C ARG A 15 7.85 0.47 -15.98
N ASN A 16 7.88 0.01 -14.72
CA ASN A 16 7.44 0.78 -13.53
C ASN A 16 6.10 1.50 -13.75
N GLN A 17 5.19 0.86 -14.50
CA GLN A 17 3.87 1.39 -14.82
C GLN A 17 2.81 0.68 -13.99
N VAL A 18 1.76 1.41 -13.64
CA VAL A 18 0.55 0.87 -13.04
C VAL A 18 -0.29 0.24 -14.14
N GLU A 19 -0.31 -1.09 -14.20
CA GLU A 19 -1.08 -1.81 -15.23
C GLU A 19 -2.56 -1.91 -14.86
N LEU A 20 -2.84 -1.94 -13.55
CA LEU A 20 -4.20 -1.98 -13.04
C LEU A 20 -4.30 -1.29 -11.68
N TRP A 21 -5.25 -0.38 -11.56
CA TRP A 21 -5.75 0.09 -10.29
C TRP A 21 -7.27 0.00 -10.33
N GLU A 22 -7.85 -0.69 -9.35
CA GLU A 22 -9.30 -0.88 -9.22
C GLU A 22 -9.68 -0.94 -7.75
N ARG A 23 -10.75 -0.23 -7.38
CA ARG A 23 -11.37 -0.35 -6.06
C ARG A 23 -12.66 -1.17 -6.19
N HIS A 24 -12.67 -2.37 -5.62
CA HIS A 24 -13.80 -3.29 -5.70
C HIS A 24 -13.94 -4.10 -4.41
N PRO A 25 -15.15 -4.20 -3.81
CA PRO A 25 -15.36 -4.86 -2.51
C PRO A 25 -15.09 -6.37 -2.53
N ALA A 26 -15.08 -7.00 -3.71
CA ALA A 26 -14.75 -8.42 -3.84
C ALA A 26 -13.23 -8.69 -3.78
N HIS A 27 -12.39 -7.66 -3.92
CA HIS A 27 -10.95 -7.84 -3.71
C HIS A 27 -10.67 -8.07 -2.23
N PRO A 28 -9.63 -8.88 -1.88
CA PRO A 28 -9.32 -9.19 -0.50
C PRO A 28 -9.02 -7.96 0.36
N ALA A 29 -8.45 -6.90 -0.23
CA ALA A 29 -8.19 -5.62 0.42
C ALA A 29 -9.24 -4.53 0.09
N GLY A 30 -10.31 -4.84 -0.64
CA GLY A 30 -11.29 -3.87 -1.14
C GLY A 30 -10.78 -2.95 -2.27
N GLU A 31 -9.48 -2.94 -2.53
CA GLU A 31 -8.82 -2.30 -3.66
C GLU A 31 -7.58 -3.08 -4.09
N ILE A 32 -7.15 -2.86 -5.33
CA ILE A 32 -5.93 -3.45 -5.90
C ILE A 32 -5.13 -2.38 -6.64
N TYR A 33 -3.81 -2.51 -6.54
CA TYR A 33 -2.84 -1.70 -7.26
C TYR A 33 -1.73 -2.63 -7.76
N LEU A 34 -1.65 -2.82 -9.08
CA LEU A 34 -0.71 -3.71 -9.73
C LEU A 34 0.35 -2.88 -10.45
N ALA A 35 1.55 -2.83 -9.88
CA ALA A 35 2.71 -2.16 -10.45
C ALA A 35 3.99 -2.94 -10.12
N GLY A 36 4.92 -2.98 -11.09
CA GLY A 36 6.25 -3.55 -10.89
C GLY A 36 6.28 -5.08 -10.80
N PRO A 37 7.44 -5.65 -10.40
CA PRO A 37 7.63 -7.08 -10.28
C PRO A 37 6.89 -7.62 -9.05
N GLY A 38 6.06 -8.65 -9.25
CA GLY A 38 5.33 -9.26 -8.16
C GLY A 38 4.28 -10.23 -8.63
N VAL A 39 3.69 -10.92 -7.67
CA VAL A 39 2.53 -11.80 -7.86
C VAL A 39 1.46 -11.33 -6.90
N PHE A 40 0.26 -11.10 -7.40
CA PHE A 40 -0.82 -10.45 -6.68
C PHE A 40 -2.08 -11.30 -6.74
N GLU A 41 -2.71 -11.52 -5.59
CA GLU A 41 -4.01 -12.17 -5.52
C GLU A 41 -5.12 -11.13 -5.70
N VAL A 42 -5.93 -11.32 -6.73
CA VAL A 42 -7.00 -10.39 -7.09
C VAL A 42 -8.29 -11.16 -7.39
N ALA A 43 -9.42 -10.57 -7.03
CA ALA A 43 -10.71 -11.09 -7.49
C ALA A 43 -10.82 -11.01 -9.01
N ARG A 44 -11.40 -12.04 -9.63
CA ARG A 44 -11.63 -12.12 -11.08
C ARG A 44 -12.78 -11.21 -11.49
N THR A 45 -12.50 -9.91 -11.52
CA THR A 45 -13.43 -8.87 -12.00
C THR A 45 -13.34 -8.72 -13.52
N PRO A 46 -14.35 -8.11 -14.16
CA PRO A 46 -14.30 -7.80 -15.59
C PRO A 46 -13.09 -6.94 -15.98
N ALA A 47 -12.61 -6.06 -15.09
CA ALA A 47 -11.43 -5.25 -15.33
C ALA A 47 -10.17 -6.11 -15.38
N VAL A 48 -9.97 -7.00 -14.40
CA VAL A 48 -8.85 -7.94 -14.39
C VAL A 48 -8.85 -8.82 -15.64
N GLU A 49 -10.02 -9.38 -16.02
CA GLU A 49 -10.14 -10.20 -17.23
C GLU A 49 -9.80 -9.42 -18.51
N ALA A 50 -10.23 -8.16 -18.60
CA ALA A 50 -9.85 -7.30 -19.73
C ALA A 50 -8.33 -7.10 -19.80
N ARG A 51 -7.63 -6.98 -18.67
CA ARG A 51 -6.17 -6.78 -18.66
C ARG A 51 -5.41 -8.07 -18.98
N LEU A 52 -5.92 -9.22 -18.52
CA LEU A 52 -5.41 -10.53 -18.95
C LEU A 52 -5.53 -10.70 -20.47
N ARG A 53 -6.70 -10.36 -21.04
CA ARG A 53 -6.94 -10.47 -22.49
C ARG A 53 -6.05 -9.54 -23.31
N ASN A 54 -5.76 -8.35 -22.79
CA ASN A 54 -4.86 -7.38 -23.44
C ASN A 54 -3.37 -7.70 -23.24
N GLY A 55 -3.02 -8.79 -22.54
CA GLY A 55 -1.64 -9.17 -22.27
C GLY A 55 -0.90 -8.24 -21.30
N ARG A 56 -1.64 -7.40 -20.57
CA ARG A 56 -1.11 -6.49 -19.54
C ARG A 56 -0.86 -7.23 -18.21
N LEU A 57 -1.68 -8.25 -17.96
CA LEU A 57 -1.53 -9.17 -16.86
C LEU A 57 -1.32 -10.59 -17.38
N VAL A 58 -0.60 -11.38 -16.61
CA VAL A 58 -0.35 -12.80 -16.85
C VAL A 58 -0.93 -13.58 -15.68
N LEU A 59 -1.75 -14.60 -15.99
CA LEU A 59 -2.26 -15.51 -14.97
C LEU A 59 -1.12 -16.41 -14.48
N VAL A 60 -0.81 -16.34 -13.19
CA VAL A 60 0.16 -17.22 -12.56
C VAL A 60 -0.62 -18.32 -11.85
N LYS A 61 -0.58 -19.54 -12.38
CA LYS A 61 -1.12 -20.69 -11.65
C LYS A 61 -0.30 -20.81 -10.35
N PRO A 62 -0.91 -20.92 -9.16
CA PRO A 62 -0.15 -21.22 -7.96
C PRO A 62 0.51 -22.57 -8.22
N ALA A 63 1.81 -22.55 -8.49
CA ALA A 63 2.62 -23.72 -8.27
C ALA A 63 2.43 -24.00 -6.79
N VAL A 64 1.85 -25.14 -6.46
CA VAL A 64 1.91 -25.69 -5.12
C VAL A 64 3.40 -25.80 -4.81
N ALA A 65 3.97 -24.77 -4.21
CA ALA A 65 5.32 -24.81 -3.69
C ALA A 65 5.26 -25.87 -2.59
N PRO A 66 6.05 -26.97 -2.68
CA PRO A 66 6.12 -27.89 -1.57
C PRO A 66 6.60 -27.10 -0.35
N ALA A 67 5.83 -27.17 0.73
CA ALA A 67 6.19 -26.64 2.03
C ALA A 67 7.60 -27.11 2.41
N SER A 68 8.58 -26.22 2.37
CA SER A 68 9.88 -26.39 3.01
C SER A 68 10.59 -25.04 3.08
N ALA A 69 10.17 -24.24 4.05
CA ALA A 69 11.07 -23.34 4.75
C ALA A 69 10.63 -23.32 6.22
N THR A 70 10.80 -24.47 6.87
CA THR A 70 10.92 -24.55 8.33
C THR A 70 12.17 -23.74 8.70
N LEU A 71 11.99 -22.48 9.07
CA LEU A 71 12.94 -21.77 9.90
C LEU A 71 12.43 -21.89 11.34
N VAL A 72 12.90 -22.95 12.01
CA VAL A 72 13.02 -22.98 13.46
C VAL A 72 14.11 -21.98 13.83
N GLY A 73 13.73 -20.97 14.60
CA GLY A 73 14.58 -20.02 15.30
C GLY A 73 13.63 -19.18 16.14
N ASP A 74 13.21 -19.66 17.31
CA ASP A 74 13.95 -19.66 18.57
C ASP A 74 14.48 -18.26 18.95
N ALA A 75 13.96 -17.77 20.08
CA ALA A 75 14.43 -16.64 20.87
C ALA A 75 14.26 -15.23 20.22
N VAL A 76 13.77 -14.19 20.88
CA VAL A 76 13.75 -13.88 22.32
C VAL A 76 12.72 -12.76 22.56
N THR A 77 11.95 -12.89 23.63
CA THR A 77 11.26 -11.78 24.30
C THR A 77 12.30 -10.87 24.97
N PHE A 78 12.33 -9.60 24.59
CA PHE A 78 12.82 -8.50 25.42
C PHE A 78 11.64 -7.54 25.56
N ALA A 79 10.85 -7.67 26.62
CA ALA A 79 11.08 -7.02 27.92
C ALA A 79 11.15 -5.49 27.76
N GLU A 80 10.14 -4.83 28.35
CA GLU A 80 10.09 -3.42 28.68
C GLU A 80 11.47 -2.85 29.03
N GLU A 81 11.79 -1.71 28.41
CA GLU A 81 12.68 -0.74 29.03
C GLU A 81 12.14 0.64 28.67
N GLU A 82 11.43 1.25 29.63
CA GLU A 82 11.19 2.69 29.65
C GLU A 82 12.53 3.40 29.82
N PRO A 83 12.96 4.26 28.88
CA PRO A 83 13.96 5.25 29.20
C PRO A 83 13.26 6.45 29.84
N GLU A 84 13.21 6.44 31.17
CA GLU A 84 13.23 7.66 31.96
C GLU A 84 14.51 8.41 31.55
N THR A 85 14.38 9.50 30.80
CA THR A 85 15.53 10.41 30.57
C THR A 85 15.03 11.84 30.55
N ALA A 86 15.14 12.44 31.74
CA ALA A 86 15.69 13.76 32.00
C ALA A 86 15.28 14.90 31.05
N ALA A 87 14.48 15.82 31.61
CA ALA A 87 14.49 17.22 31.20
C ALA A 87 15.92 17.79 31.20
N PRO A 88 16.23 18.65 30.23
CA PRO A 88 16.67 19.98 30.64
C PRO A 88 15.89 21.11 29.95
N ASP A 89 15.51 22.05 30.79
CA ASP A 89 15.45 23.50 30.60
C ASP A 89 16.16 24.04 29.35
N GLY A 90 15.49 24.90 28.59
CA GLY A 90 16.19 25.78 27.64
C GLY A 90 15.41 26.19 26.39
N ASP A 91 15.05 27.47 26.39
CA ASP A 91 14.83 28.33 25.22
C ASP A 91 13.44 28.32 24.56
N GLU A 92 12.67 29.29 25.02
CA GLU A 92 11.46 29.84 24.43
C GLU A 92 11.79 30.64 23.16
N PRO A 93 11.43 30.18 21.94
CA PRO A 93 11.32 31.11 20.82
C PRO A 93 9.97 31.82 20.89
N GLU A 94 10.04 33.04 21.43
CA GLU A 94 9.12 34.14 21.15
C GLU A 94 8.90 34.25 19.61
N ALA A 95 7.71 33.85 19.15
CA ALA A 95 7.29 34.11 17.76
C ALA A 95 5.79 34.39 17.68
N ALA A 96 5.47 35.63 18.03
CA ALA A 96 4.53 36.52 17.33
C ALA A 96 3.20 35.93 16.80
N ALA A 97 2.14 36.35 17.50
CA ALA A 97 0.73 36.33 17.17
C ALA A 97 0.31 36.39 15.67
N PRO A 98 -0.73 35.64 15.27
CA PRO A 98 -1.37 35.80 13.96
C PRO A 98 -2.27 37.04 13.92
N LYS A 99 -1.89 38.07 13.16
CA LYS A 99 -2.82 39.16 12.81
C LYS A 99 -3.80 38.69 11.74
N ARG A 100 -5.03 38.43 12.19
CA ARG A 100 -6.23 38.26 11.35
C ARG A 100 -6.63 39.61 10.73
N ALA A 101 -7.21 39.50 9.52
CA ALA A 101 -8.20 40.40 8.91
C ALA A 101 -7.64 41.71 8.29
N ARG A 102 -8.18 42.33 7.23
CA ARG A 102 -9.53 42.46 6.64
C ARG A 102 -9.35 42.83 5.14
N LYS A 103 -9.99 42.20 4.16
CA LYS A 103 -11.33 42.46 3.57
C LYS A 103 -11.61 43.90 3.10
N GLY A 104 -11.63 44.09 1.77
CA GLY A 104 -12.47 45.00 0.96
C GLY A 104 -12.25 46.51 1.14
N LYS A 105 -12.71 47.43 0.28
CA LYS A 105 -13.37 47.45 -1.04
C LYS A 105 -13.58 48.96 -1.34
N GLY A 106 -13.29 49.41 -2.57
CA GLY A 106 -13.71 50.71 -3.11
C GLY A 106 -12.85 51.91 -2.69
N GLY A 107 -12.61 52.92 -3.49
CA GLY A 107 -13.03 53.24 -4.85
C GLY A 107 -12.48 54.63 -5.17
N LEU A 108 -12.20 54.91 -6.44
CA LEU A 108 -12.20 56.24 -7.04
C LEU A 108 -12.53 56.07 -8.52
#